data_AF-A0A7C1IG51-F1
#
_entry.id   AF-A0A7C1IG51-F1
#
_cell.length_a   1.000
_cell.length_b   1.000
_cell.length_c   1.000
_cell.angle_alpha   90.00
_cell.angle_beta   90.00
_cell.angle_gamma   90.00
#
_symmetry.space_group_name_H-M   'P 1'
#
loop_
_entity.id
_entity.type
_entity.pdbx_description
1 polymer ?
#
loop_
_entity_poly.entity_id
_entity_poly.type
_entity_poly.pdbx_seq_one_letter_code
_entity_poly.pdbx_strand_id
1 'polypeptide(L)'
;MTRKEKGFVFSMAHNYEQNGDLVPDPDMEIEIDLERKTAEALTFQNALVYQNVYDYDDKGEKIMFKPRLKKDLNSFLKMWLKNLTEQGHTIKEEKTNA
;
A
#
# COMPACT_ATOMS: atom_id res chain seq x y z
N MET A 1 21.69 9.01 -12.47
CA MET A 1 20.27 8.63 -12.33
C MET A 1 20.00 8.30 -10.88
N THR A 2 19.27 9.16 -10.18
CA THR A 2 18.92 9.00 -8.76
C THR A 2 17.71 8.09 -8.60
N ARG A 3 17.68 7.30 -7.52
CA ARG A 3 16.68 6.25 -7.15
C ARG A 3 15.19 6.62 -7.32
N LYS A 4 14.84 7.90 -7.49
CA LYS A 4 13.48 8.42 -7.66
C LYS A 4 12.83 8.16 -9.04
N GLU A 5 13.57 7.74 -10.06
CA GLU A 5 13.02 7.62 -11.44
C GLU A 5 12.45 6.24 -11.81
N LYS A 6 12.63 5.20 -10.97
CA LYS A 6 12.15 3.83 -11.30
C LYS A 6 10.76 3.50 -10.75
N GLY A 7 10.30 4.26 -9.77
CA GLY A 7 9.10 3.93 -9.03
C GLY A 7 8.99 4.72 -7.73
N PHE A 8 7.88 4.56 -7.03
CA PHE A 8 7.64 5.19 -5.74
C PHE A 8 6.76 4.28 -4.87
N VAL A 9 6.81 4.49 -3.56
CA VAL A 9 5.91 3.85 -2.60
C VAL A 9 4.89 4.88 -2.15
N PHE A 10 3.62 4.51 -2.08
CA PHE A 10 2.60 5.33 -1.44
C PHE A 10 1.77 4.49 -0.46
N SER A 11 1.22 5.17 0.54
CA SER A 11 0.31 4.57 1.51
C SER A 11 -1.13 4.90 1.14
N MET A 12 -2.02 3.93 1.26
CA MET A 12 -3.45 4.08 1.05
C MET A 12 -4.17 3.53 2.27
N ALA A 13 -4.96 4.39 2.91
CA ALA A 13 -5.68 4.06 4.12
C ALA A 13 -7.17 4.36 4.00
N HIS A 14 -7.97 3.49 4.58
CA HIS A 14 -9.35 3.71 4.96
C HIS A 14 -9.45 3.47 6.46
N ASN A 15 -10.22 4.30 7.14
CA ASN A 15 -10.33 4.28 8.58
C ASN A 15 -11.75 4.59 9.03
N TYR A 16 -12.06 4.12 10.23
CA TYR A 16 -13.30 4.43 10.92
C TYR A 16 -12.98 4.95 12.33
N GLU A 17 -13.92 5.64 12.94
CA GLU A 17 -13.79 6.10 14.33
C GLU A 17 -14.41 5.07 15.28
N GLN A 18 -13.68 4.71 16.32
CA GLN A 18 -14.16 3.86 17.41
C GLN A 18 -13.74 4.44 18.75
N ASN A 19 -14.72 4.77 19.61
CA ASN A 19 -14.49 5.40 20.91
C ASN A 19 -13.65 6.70 20.84
N GLY A 20 -13.71 7.43 19.72
CA GLY A 20 -12.92 8.64 19.49
C GLY A 20 -11.54 8.40 18.87
N ASP A 21 -11.12 7.15 18.67
CA ASP A 21 -9.87 6.80 18.02
C ASP A 21 -10.09 6.43 16.55
N LEU A 22 -9.18 6.88 15.67
CA LEU A 22 -9.15 6.43 14.27
C LEU A 22 -8.53 5.03 14.19
N VAL A 23 -9.26 4.08 13.62
CA VAL A 23 -8.88 2.68 13.48
C VAL A 23 -8.71 2.32 12.00
N PRO A 24 -7.60 1.68 11.59
CA PRO A 24 -7.37 1.30 10.20
C PRO A 24 -8.29 0.14 9.74
N ASP A 25 -8.90 0.28 8.55
CA ASP A 25 -9.71 -0.74 7.87
C ASP A 25 -9.88 -0.50 6.35
N PRO A 26 -8.86 -0.77 5.52
CA PRO A 26 -7.48 -1.14 5.84
C PRO A 26 -6.47 0.01 5.60
N ASP A 27 -5.22 -0.17 6.03
CA ASP A 27 -4.05 0.64 5.65
C ASP A 27 -2.99 -0.24 4.94
N MET A 28 -2.46 0.21 3.81
CA MET A 28 -1.49 -0.52 2.99
C MET A 28 -0.42 0.41 2.39
N GLU A 29 0.83 -0.03 2.42
CA GLU A 29 1.90 0.51 1.57
C GLU A 29 1.99 -0.27 0.26
N ILE A 30 2.10 0.46 -0.86
CA ILE A 30 2.07 -0.07 -2.21
C ILE A 30 3.30 0.44 -2.97
N GLU A 31 4.09 -0.47 -3.52
CA GLU A 31 5.18 -0.16 -4.43
C GLU A 31 4.66 -0.03 -5.87
N ILE A 32 5.00 1.08 -6.51
CA ILE A 32 4.74 1.33 -7.93
C ILE A 32 6.07 1.25 -8.67
N ASP A 33 6.19 0.27 -9.55
CA ASP A 33 7.29 0.13 -10.49
C ASP A 33 6.83 0.65 -11.86
N LEU A 34 7.35 1.80 -12.27
CA LEU A 34 6.95 2.47 -13.52
C LEU A 34 7.55 1.78 -14.75
N GLU A 35 8.69 1.12 -14.60
CA GLU A 35 9.38 0.38 -15.66
C GLU A 35 8.61 -0.90 -16.00
N ARG A 36 8.23 -1.67 -14.97
CA ARG A 36 7.46 -2.92 -15.11
C ARG A 36 5.96 -2.70 -15.22
N LYS A 37 5.48 -1.49 -14.95
CA LYS A 37 4.05 -1.13 -14.90
C LYS A 37 3.27 -2.01 -13.93
N THR A 38 3.83 -2.20 -12.73
CA THR A 38 3.24 -3.03 -11.68
C THR A 38 2.99 -2.20 -10.43
N ALA A 39 1.90 -2.53 -9.74
CA ALA A 39 1.59 -2.07 -8.39
C ALA A 39 1.53 -3.30 -7.49
N GLU A 40 2.29 -3.30 -6.40
CA GLU A 40 2.37 -4.45 -5.49
C GLU A 40 2.25 -4.02 -4.03
N ALA A 41 1.45 -4.76 -3.26
CA ALA A 41 1.34 -4.57 -1.82
C ALA A 41 2.65 -4.92 -1.11
N LEU A 42 3.05 -4.07 -0.17
CA LEU A 42 4.19 -4.25 0.73
C LEU A 42 3.73 -4.56 2.15
N THR A 43 2.67 -3.89 2.61
CA THR A 43 2.13 -4.03 3.96
C THR A 43 0.61 -4.13 3.94
N PHE A 44 0.06 -4.60 5.05
CA PHE A 44 -1.37 -4.53 5.35
C PHE A 44 -1.55 -4.35 6.86
N GLN A 45 -2.44 -3.43 7.22
CA GLN A 45 -2.86 -3.20 8.59
C GLN A 45 -4.39 -3.07 8.67
N ASN A 46 -4.96 -3.68 9.71
CA ASN A 46 -6.29 -3.35 10.20
C ASN A 46 -6.28 -3.32 11.75
N ALA A 47 -7.46 -3.26 12.37
CA ALA A 47 -7.61 -3.25 13.81
C ALA A 47 -6.99 -4.46 14.55
N LEU A 48 -6.78 -5.59 13.88
CA LEU A 48 -6.39 -6.86 14.50
C LEU A 48 -4.97 -7.31 14.13
N VAL A 49 -4.48 -6.94 12.95
CA VAL A 49 -3.24 -7.49 12.41
C VAL A 49 -2.44 -6.44 11.65
N TYR A 50 -1.12 -6.57 11.76
CA TYR A 50 -0.14 -5.92 10.90
C TYR A 50 0.70 -6.99 10.21
N GLN A 51 0.88 -6.86 8.89
CA GLN A 51 1.59 -7.84 8.06
C GLN A 51 2.52 -7.14 7.07
N ASN A 52 3.75 -7.65 6.95
CA ASN A 52 4.75 -7.19 5.99
C ASN A 52 5.18 -8.31 5.04
N VAL A 53 5.24 -8.00 3.74
CA VAL A 53 5.70 -8.92 2.69
C VAL A 53 7.20 -9.19 2.79
N TYR A 54 7.98 -8.18 3.17
CA TYR A 54 9.43 -8.27 3.37
C TYR A 54 9.78 -7.92 4.81
N ASP A 55 10.63 -8.73 5.44
CA ASP A 55 11.28 -8.35 6.69
C ASP A 55 12.70 -7.88 6.37
N TYR A 56 13.16 -6.90 7.14
CA TYR A 56 14.47 -6.28 7.01
C TYR A 56 15.24 -6.43 8.32
N ASP A 57 16.57 -6.57 8.25
CA ASP A 57 17.42 -6.49 9.44
C ASP A 57 17.64 -5.04 9.89
N ASP A 58 18.38 -4.87 11.00
CA ASP A 58 18.72 -3.56 11.55
C ASP A 58 19.57 -2.68 10.59
N LYS A 59 20.13 -3.28 9.54
CA LYS A 59 20.90 -2.58 8.49
C LYS A 59 20.03 -2.22 7.28
N GLY A 60 18.76 -2.62 7.28
CA GLY A 60 17.81 -2.38 6.19
C GLY A 60 17.94 -3.37 5.03
N GLU A 61 18.64 -4.50 5.23
CA GLU A 61 18.77 -5.55 4.21
C GLU A 61 17.59 -6.53 4.30
N LYS A 62 17.08 -6.97 3.14
CA LYS A 62 15.96 -7.93 3.09
C LYS A 62 16.41 -9.28 3.61
N ILE A 63 15.82 -9.74 4.72
CA ILE A 63 16.13 -11.04 5.32
C ILE A 63 15.05 -12.09 5.08
N MET A 64 13.81 -11.66 4.81
CA MET A 64 12.71 -12.59 4.54
C MET A 64 11.77 -12.05 3.48
N PHE A 65 11.27 -12.95 2.64
CA PHE A 65 10.20 -12.69 1.68
C PHE A 65 9.06 -13.69 1.89
N LYS A 66 7.82 -13.19 2.03
CA LYS A 66 6.61 -13.98 2.25
C LYS A 66 5.75 -14.04 0.98
N PRO A 67 6.02 -14.95 0.01
CA PRO A 67 5.37 -14.95 -1.31
C PRO A 67 3.86 -15.23 -1.27
N ARG A 68 3.40 -16.10 -0.36
CA ARG A 68 1.97 -16.39 -0.21
C ARG A 68 1.22 -15.15 0.27
N LEU A 69 1.73 -14.49 1.30
CA LEU A 69 1.21 -13.22 1.79
C LEU A 69 1.18 -12.16 0.69
N LYS A 70 2.27 -11.99 -0.09
CA LYS A 70 2.28 -11.04 -1.22
C LYS A 70 1.14 -11.30 -2.21
N LYS A 71 0.91 -12.56 -2.56
CA LYS A 71 -0.17 -12.95 -3.47
C LYS A 71 -1.56 -12.62 -2.88
N ASP A 72 -1.76 -12.89 -1.61
CA ASP A 72 -3.02 -12.63 -0.91
C ASP A 72 -3.29 -11.12 -0.81
N LEU A 73 -2.29 -10.34 -0.38
CA LEU A 73 -2.38 -8.88 -0.30
C LEU A 73 -2.55 -8.23 -1.67
N ASN A 74 -1.89 -8.71 -2.72
CA ASN A 74 -2.11 -8.22 -4.08
C ASN A 74 -3.53 -8.53 -4.58
N SER A 75 -4.09 -9.69 -4.21
CA SER A 75 -5.46 -10.06 -4.58
C SER A 75 -6.47 -9.15 -3.86
N PHE A 76 -6.24 -8.88 -2.59
CA PHE A 76 -7.02 -7.93 -1.81
C PHE A 76 -6.92 -6.51 -2.39
N LEU A 77 -5.70 -6.01 -2.64
CA LEU A 77 -5.46 -4.68 -3.22
C LEU A 77 -6.20 -4.52 -4.56
N LYS A 78 -6.13 -5.53 -5.44
CA LYS A 78 -6.85 -5.52 -6.71
C LYS A 78 -8.36 -5.39 -6.53
N MET A 79 -8.94 -6.16 -5.59
CA MET A 79 -10.36 -6.06 -5.25
C MET A 79 -10.70 -4.68 -4.70
N TRP A 80 -9.88 -4.17 -3.78
CA TRP A 80 -10.12 -2.88 -3.13
C TRP A 80 -10.08 -1.72 -4.13
N LEU A 81 -9.07 -1.64 -5.00
CA LEU A 81 -8.98 -0.63 -6.06
C LEU A 81 -10.16 -0.70 -7.03
N LYS A 82 -10.62 -1.92 -7.35
CA LYS A 82 -11.82 -2.11 -8.18
C LYS A 82 -13.05 -1.52 -7.49
N ASN A 83 -13.26 -1.82 -6.20
CA ASN A 83 -14.38 -1.30 -5.43
C ASN A 83 -14.35 0.24 -5.35
N LEU A 84 -13.19 0.84 -5.09
CA LEU A 84 -13.04 2.29 -5.06
C LEU A 84 -13.43 2.94 -6.40
N THR A 85 -13.03 2.31 -7.50
CA THR A 85 -13.42 2.76 -8.86
C THR A 85 -14.93 2.65 -9.07
N GLU A 86 -15.54 1.53 -8.68
CA GLU A 86 -17.00 1.30 -8.80
C GLU A 86 -17.82 2.24 -7.91
N GLN A 87 -17.27 2.67 -6.77
CA GLN A 87 -17.86 3.67 -5.88
C GLN A 87 -17.69 5.12 -6.41
N GLY A 88 -16.99 5.31 -7.52
CA GLY A 88 -16.80 6.61 -8.14
C GLY A 88 -15.67 7.45 -7.51
N HIS A 89 -14.78 6.85 -6.72
CA HIS A 89 -13.59 7.55 -6.25
C HIS A 89 -12.69 7.93 -7.43
N THR A 90 -12.21 9.16 -7.42
CA THR A 90 -11.32 9.71 -8.45
C THR A 90 -10.13 10.38 -7.79
N ILE A 91 -8.98 10.34 -8.47
CA ILE A 91 -7.81 11.09 -8.05
C ILE A 91 -8.09 12.56 -8.33
N LYS A 92 -8.02 13.40 -7.31
CA LYS A 92 -8.01 14.85 -7.49
C LYS A 92 -6.56 15.31 -7.56
N GLU A 93 -6.17 15.83 -8.70
CA GLU A 93 -4.92 16.57 -8.83
C GLU A 93 -5.11 17.94 -8.17
N GLU A 94 -4.59 18.13 -6.97
CA GLU A 94 -4.43 19.47 -6.44
C GLU A 94 -3.25 20.12 -7.15
N LYS A 95 -3.53 21.12 -7.99
CA LYS A 95 -2.49 21.98 -8.54
C LYS A 95 -1.92 22.82 -7.41
N THR A 96 -0.81 22.38 -6.85
CA THR A 96 0.01 23.23 -5.99
C THR A 96 0.57 24.35 -6.87
N ASN A 97 -0.01 25.55 -6.77
CA ASN A 97 0.57 26.74 -7.37
C ASN A 97 1.89 27.03 -6.65
N ALA A 98 3.00 26.65 -7.28
CA ALA A 98 4.35 27.05 -6.90
C ALA A 98 4.72 28.36 -7.62
#